data_AF-A0ABD2ZMK1-F1
#
_entry.id   AF-A0ABD2ZMK1-F1
#
_cell.length_a   1.000
_cell.length_b   1.000
_cell.length_c   1.000
_cell.angle_alpha   90.00
_cell.angle_beta   90.00
_cell.angle_gamma   90.00
#
_symmetry.space_group_name_H-M   'P 1'
#
loop_
_entity.id
_entity.type
_entity.pdbx_description
1 polymer ?
#
loop_
_entity_poly.entity_id
_entity_poly.type
_entity_poly.pdbx_seq_one_letter_code
_entity_poly.pdbx_strand_id
1 'polypeptide(L)'
;MVTSWTDDNLGKRFFCCDRLQGSVGRDFFQWHDPVMCRRSRALIPGLLRGMTAKDAESERLRIRERRLIYLVLTVFSLILLRWLS
;
A
#
# COMPACT_ATOMS: atom_id res chain seq x y z
N MET A 1 15.30 -14.86 4.58
CA MET A 1 15.64 -13.70 3.72
C MET A 1 14.57 -12.65 3.92
N VAL A 2 14.95 -11.42 4.27
CA VAL A 2 14.03 -10.38 4.77
C VAL A 2 14.07 -9.17 3.86
N THR A 3 12.93 -8.50 3.67
CA THR A 3 12.82 -7.25 2.89
C THR A 3 12.70 -6.05 3.83
N SER A 4 13.55 -5.04 3.65
CA SER A 4 13.45 -3.77 4.35
C SER A 4 12.40 -2.86 3.69
N TRP A 5 11.65 -2.14 4.52
CA TRP A 5 10.62 -1.19 4.10
C TRP A 5 10.87 0.22 4.65
N THR A 6 12.08 0.50 5.15
CA THR A 6 12.48 1.87 5.53
C THR A 6 12.69 2.73 4.29
N ASP A 7 12.42 4.04 4.34
CA ASP A 7 12.57 4.95 3.19
C ASP A 7 13.92 4.82 2.45
N ASP A 8 15.03 4.66 3.17
CA ASP A 8 16.37 4.53 2.60
C ASP A 8 16.67 3.16 1.98
N ASN A 9 15.87 2.15 2.31
CA ASN A 9 16.08 0.75 1.91
C ASN A 9 14.79 0.07 1.43
N LEU A 10 13.83 0.84 0.88
CA LEU A 10 12.54 0.34 0.42
C LEU A 10 12.72 -0.81 -0.57
N GLY A 11 12.14 -1.97 -0.24
CA GLY A 11 12.17 -3.16 -1.06
C GLY A 11 13.53 -3.88 -1.08
N LYS A 12 14.52 -3.43 -0.30
CA LYS A 12 15.86 -4.02 -0.30
C LYS A 12 15.92 -5.25 0.57
N ARG A 13 16.41 -6.36 0.02
CA ARG A 13 16.48 -7.65 0.70
C ARG A 13 17.83 -7.85 1.37
N PHE A 14 17.81 -8.47 2.55
CA PHE A 14 18.99 -8.86 3.29
C PHE A 14 18.86 -10.28 3.85
N PHE A 15 20.01 -10.89 4.10
CA PHE A 15 20.15 -12.10 4.87
C PHE A 15 20.40 -11.73 6.33
N CYS A 16 19.67 -12.39 7.23
CA CYS A 16 19.93 -12.37 8.65
C CYS A 16 19.82 -13.80 9.21
N CYS A 17 20.49 -14.06 10.32
CA CYS A 17 20.35 -15.33 11.02
C CYS A 17 18.93 -15.42 11.62
N ASP A 18 18.22 -16.52 11.38
CA ASP A 18 16.99 -16.81 12.12
C ASP A 18 17.36 -17.13 13.57
N ARG A 19 16.76 -16.45 14.54
CA ARG A 19 16.87 -16.84 15.96
C ARG A 19 16.09 -18.13 16.19
N LEU A 20 16.61 -19.27 15.73
CA LEU A 20 16.12 -20.56 16.18
C LEU A 20 16.67 -20.80 17.60
N GLN A 21 15.74 -20.74 18.56
CA GLN A 21 15.79 -21.21 19.95
C GLN A 21 17.19 -21.58 20.49
N GLY A 22 17.78 -20.66 21.25
CA GLY A 22 18.80 -21.00 22.25
C GLY A 22 20.27 -20.96 21.82
N SER A 23 20.58 -20.67 20.55
CA SER A 23 21.97 -20.42 20.13
C SER A 23 22.22 -18.92 19.95
N VAL A 24 23.34 -18.44 20.48
CA VAL A 24 23.85 -17.06 20.27
C VAL A 24 24.31 -16.96 18.81
N GLY A 25 23.34 -16.93 17.90
CA GLY A 25 23.54 -16.65 16.49
C GLY A 25 23.92 -15.17 16.37
N ARG A 26 25.23 -14.93 16.24
CA ARG A 26 25.85 -13.61 16.01
C ARG A 26 25.06 -12.81 14.98
N ASP A 27 25.07 -11.49 15.14
CA ASP A 27 24.44 -10.44 14.32
C ASP A 27 24.86 -10.48 12.84
N PHE A 28 24.55 -11.58 12.15
CA PHE A 28 24.83 -11.72 10.74
C PHE A 28 23.81 -10.88 9.98
N PHE A 29 24.31 -9.86 9.29
CA PHE A 29 23.55 -9.01 8.40
C PHE A 29 24.32 -8.85 7.10
N GLN A 30 23.69 -9.20 5.98
CA GLN A 30 24.27 -8.98 4.66
C GLN A 30 23.19 -8.58 3.66
N TRP A 31 23.38 -7.47 2.96
CA TRP A 31 22.50 -7.09 1.86
C TRP A 31 22.59 -8.13 0.73
N HIS A 32 21.44 -8.64 0.31
CA HIS A 32 21.34 -9.47 -0.90
C HIS A 32 21.36 -8.59 -2.14
N ASP A 33 20.56 -7.53 -2.13
CA ASP A 33 20.46 -6.65 -3.29
C ASP A 33 21.68 -5.73 -3.38
N PRO A 34 22.24 -5.53 -4.59
CA PRO A 34 23.35 -4.60 -4.78
C PRO A 34 22.94 -3.18 -4.40
N VAL A 35 23.94 -2.33 -4.15
CA VAL A 35 23.68 -0.92 -3.85
C VAL A 35 23.01 -0.27 -5.05
N MET A 36 21.76 0.14 -4.87
CA MET A 36 21.02 0.94 -5.83
C MET A 36 21.72 2.29 -6.04
N CYS A 37 21.76 2.78 -7.29
CA CYS A 37 22.38 4.06 -7.59
C CYS A 37 21.69 5.21 -6.82
N ARG A 38 22.44 6.27 -6.49
CA ARG A 38 21.94 7.40 -5.68
C ARG A 38 20.67 8.02 -6.24
N ARG A 39 20.57 8.09 -7.57
CA ARG A 39 19.39 8.61 -8.28
C ARG A 39 18.16 7.73 -8.06
N SER A 40 18.29 6.41 -8.19
CA SER A 40 17.17 5.48 -7.97
C SER A 40 16.68 5.52 -6.52
N ARG A 41 17.60 5.58 -5.54
CA ARG A 41 17.25 5.74 -4.12
C ARG A 41 16.46 7.02 -3.83
N ALA A 42 16.72 8.11 -4.55
CA ALA A 42 15.96 9.34 -4.40
C ALA A 42 14.60 9.31 -5.12
N LEU A 43 14.53 8.70 -6.30
CA LEU A 43 13.33 8.74 -7.15
C LEU A 43 12.26 7.72 -6.76
N ILE A 44 12.65 6.46 -6.52
CA ILE A 44 11.71 5.35 -6.30
C ILE A 44 10.76 5.61 -5.12
N PRO A 45 11.22 6.09 -3.95
CA PRO A 45 10.32 6.37 -2.83
C PRO A 45 9.27 7.44 -3.16
N GLY A 46 9.67 8.49 -3.88
CA GLY A 46 8.76 9.56 -4.31
C GLY A 46 7.70 9.04 -5.29
N LEU A 47 8.10 8.20 -6.23
CA LEU A 47 7.19 7.56 -7.19
C LEU A 47 6.19 6.63 -6.47
N LEU A 48 6.66 5.80 -5.55
CA LEU A 48 5.81 4.91 -4.76
C LEU A 48 4.77 5.69 -3.95
N ARG A 49 5.19 6.73 -3.22
CA ARG A 49 4.26 7.61 -2.48
C ARG A 49 3.24 8.26 -3.41
N GLY A 50 3.68 8.71 -4.58
CA GLY A 50 2.79 9.29 -5.59
C GLY A 50 1.76 8.31 -6.12
N MET A 51 2.14 7.05 -6.33
CA MET A 51 1.22 5.97 -6.72
C MET A 51 0.23 5.66 -5.59
N THR A 52 0.71 5.44 -4.37
CA THR A 52 -0.16 5.17 -3.21
C THR A 52 -1.16 6.30 -2.95
N ALA A 53 -0.75 7.56 -3.10
CA ALA A 53 -1.65 8.70 -2.96
C ALA A 53 -2.75 8.73 -4.03
N LYS A 54 -2.40 8.42 -5.29
CA LYS A 54 -3.36 8.31 -6.40
C LYS A 54 -4.33 7.17 -6.21
N ASP A 55 -3.85 6.02 -5.74
CA ASP A 55 -4.70 4.86 -5.45
C ASP A 55 -5.68 5.17 -4.33
N ALA A 56 -5.22 5.83 -3.26
CA ALA A 56 -6.07 6.26 -2.15
C ALA A 56 -7.16 7.26 -2.61
N GLU A 57 -6.81 8.21 -3.48
CA GLU A 57 -7.79 9.16 -4.02
C GLU A 57 -8.81 8.48 -4.94
N SER A 58 -8.34 7.55 -5.78
CA SER A 58 -9.21 6.76 -6.66
C SER A 58 -10.22 5.95 -5.86
N GLU A 59 -9.79 5.34 -4.76
CA GLU A 59 -10.67 4.58 -3.87
C GLU A 59 -11.69 5.48 -3.16
N ARG A 60 -11.27 6.66 -2.69
CA ARG A 60 -12.20 7.67 -2.12
C ARG A 60 -13.29 8.06 -3.10
N LEU A 61 -12.92 8.32 -4.36
CA LEU A 61 -13.87 8.67 -5.41
C LEU A 61 -14.85 7.54 -5.69
N ARG A 62 -14.38 6.29 -5.79
CA ARG A 62 -15.24 5.10 -5.97
C ARG A 62 -16.24 4.91 -4.83
N ILE A 63 -15.79 5.11 -3.58
CA ILE A 63 -16.68 5.05 -2.41
C ILE A 63 -17.75 6.15 -2.49
N ARG A 64 -17.36 7.38 -2.87
CA ARG A 64 -18.29 8.49 -3.04
C ARG A 64 -19.31 8.22 -4.14
N GLU A 65 -18.85 7.77 -5.31
CA GLU A 65 -19.70 7.41 -6.44
C GLU A 65 -20.73 6.34 -6.05
N ARG A 66 -20.27 5.25 -5.41
CA ARG A 66 -21.14 4.18 -4.92
C ARG A 66 -22.22 4.71 -3.96
N ARG A 67 -21.85 5.59 -3.03
CA ARG A 67 -22.80 6.21 -2.09
C ARG A 67 -23.86 7.06 -2.82
N LEU A 68 -23.43 7.85 -3.81
CA LEU A 68 -24.34 8.67 -4.61
C LEU A 68 -25.31 7.80 -5.42
N ILE A 69 -24.82 6.73 -6.04
CA ILE A 69 -25.67 5.78 -6.78
C ILE A 69 -26.73 5.20 -5.85
N TYR A 70 -26.36 4.71 -4.68
CA TYR A 70 -27.33 4.17 -3.73
C TYR A 70 -28.36 5.20 -3.28
N LEU A 71 -27.94 6.46 -3.03
CA LEU A 71 -28.85 7.54 -2.67
C LEU A 71 -29.83 7.87 -3.79
N VAL A 72 -29.37 7.89 -5.04
CA VAL A 72 -30.26 8.09 -6.20
C VAL A 72 -31.27 6.95 -6.31
N LEU A 73 -30.81 5.70 -6.19
CA LEU A 73 -31.68 4.53 -6.26
C LEU A 73 -32.73 4.50 -5.14
N THR A 74 -32.35 4.86 -3.92
CA THR A 74 -33.28 4.90 -2.78
C THR A 74 -34.29 6.03 -2.90
N VAL A 75 -33.87 7.22 -3.34
CA VAL A 75 -34.80 8.33 -3.59
C VAL A 75 -35.77 7.97 -4.72
N PHE A 76 -35.26 7.40 -5.81
CA PHE A 76 -36.08 6.97 -6.94
C PHE A 76 -37.11 5.90 -6.54
N SER A 77 -36.71 4.89 -5.76
CA SER A 77 -37.64 3.86 -5.29
C SER A 77 -38.70 4.41 -4.35
N LEU A 78 -38.37 5.34 -3.45
CA LEU A 78 -39.35 6.01 -2.59
C LEU A 78 -40.37 6.83 -3.39
N ILE A 79 -39.93 7.52 -4.45
CA ILE A 79 -40.82 8.25 -5.36
C ILE A 79 -41.76 7.27 -6.07
N LEU A 80 -41.24 6.16 -6.59
CA LEU A 80 -42.05 5.13 -7.26
C LEU A 80 -43.07 4.49 -6.30
N LEU A 81 -42.68 4.14 -5.08
CA LEU A 81 -43.58 3.58 -4.08
C LEU A 81 -44.72 4.53 -3.73
N ARG A 82 -44.40 5.83 -3.59
CA ARG A 82 -45.42 6.87 -3.35
C ARG A 82 -46.35 7.07 -4.54
N TRP A 83 -45.88 6.88 -5.77
CA TRP A 83 -46.70 7.03 -6.97
C TRP A 83 -47.64 5.82 -7.20
N LEU A 84 -47.22 4.63 -6.76
CA LEU A 84 -47.99 3.38 -6.90
C LEU A 84 -49.00 3.13 -5.76
N SER A 85 -48.94 3.89 -4.67
CA SER A 85 -49.86 3.80 -3.51
C SER A 85 -50.96 4.85 -3.61
#